data_AF-A0A183AC56-F1
#
_entry.id   AF-A0A183AC56-F1
#
_cell.length_a   1.000
_cell.length_b   1.000
_cell.length_c   1.000
_cell.angle_alpha   90.00
_cell.angle_beta   90.00
_cell.angle_gamma   90.00
#
_symmetry.space_group_name_H-M   'P 1'
#
loop_
_entity.id
_entity.type
_entity.pdbx_description
1 polymer ?
#
loop_
_entity_poly.entity_id
_entity_poly.type
_entity_poly.pdbx_seq_one_letter_code
_entity_poly.pdbx_strand_id
1 'polypeptide(L)'
;MNTYNEIQLQYREKCKDRIRRKLNVEQELEDMLEKKNPEIFTQAIMADTEAAKRSLSDIEARHADIIRLEKSIEELRDLFMAVSLMVDQQSELIDRVEYNVNKAADCVVQAKGKLANAVQQNKKGRRRKIICIIILVVLAFLAIITIASAIGLT
;
A
#
# COMPACT_ATOMS: atom_id res chain seq x y z
N MET A 1 12.23 10.75 -8.10
CA MET A 1 12.72 11.84 -7.22
C MET A 1 12.80 13.18 -7.96
N ASN A 2 13.54 13.30 -9.08
CA ASN A 2 13.80 14.60 -9.75
C ASN A 2 12.57 15.28 -10.39
N THR A 3 11.62 14.50 -10.91
CA THR A 3 10.42 15.01 -11.59
C THR A 3 9.49 15.78 -10.63
N TYR A 4 9.45 15.41 -9.35
CA TYR A 4 8.62 16.09 -8.35
C TYR A 4 9.17 17.47 -8.01
N ASN A 5 10.50 17.60 -7.90
CA ASN A 5 11.17 18.89 -7.70
C ASN A 5 10.98 19.82 -8.90
N GLU A 6 11.04 19.31 -10.12
CA GLU A 6 10.80 20.12 -11.33
C GLU A 6 9.37 20.67 -11.39
N ILE A 7 8.37 19.87 -11.03
CA ILE A 7 6.96 20.30 -11.01
C ILE A 7 6.73 21.39 -9.94
N GLN A 8 7.34 21.26 -8.76
CA GLN A 8 7.27 22.26 -7.69
C GLN A 8 7.91 23.60 -8.11
N LEU A 9 9.08 23.54 -8.76
CA LEU A 9 9.76 24.72 -9.30
C LEU A 9 8.94 25.45 -10.37
N GLN A 10 8.29 24.71 -11.28
CA GLN A 10 7.41 25.30 -12.29
C GLN A 10 6.17 25.98 -11.69
N TYR A 11 5.60 25.41 -10.62
CA TYR A 11 4.46 26.01 -9.93
C TYR A 11 4.82 27.35 -9.28
N ARG A 12 6.00 27.42 -8.65
CA ARG A 12 6.52 28.64 -8.02
C ARG A 12 6.71 29.79 -9.01
N GLU A 13 7.30 29.51 -10.17
CA GLU A 13 7.52 30.52 -11.22
C GLU A 13 6.18 31.05 -11.79
N LYS A 14 5.20 30.17 -12.04
CA LYS A 14 3.86 30.58 -12.49
C LYS A 14 3.14 31.50 -11.49
N CYS A 15 3.33 31.28 -10.19
CA CYS A 15 2.68 32.13 -9.17
C CYS A 15 3.31 33.54 -9.14
N LYS A 16 4.64 33.61 -9.23
CA LYS A 16 5.40 34.87 -9.29
C LYS A 16 5.00 35.74 -10.48
N ASP A 17 4.81 35.13 -11.65
CA ASP A 17 4.38 35.85 -12.87
C ASP A 17 2.95 36.39 -12.79
N ARG A 18 2.07 35.75 -12.02
CA ARG A 18 0.70 36.24 -11.80
C ARG A 18 0.68 37.46 -10.89
N ILE A 19 1.50 37.47 -9.84
CA ILE A 19 1.63 38.61 -8.92
C ILE A 19 2.18 39.82 -9.68
N ARG A 20 3.25 39.63 -10.46
CA ARG A 20 3.88 40.69 -11.24
C ARG A 20 2.93 41.34 -12.25
N ARG A 21 2.07 40.56 -12.90
CA ARG A 21 1.04 41.08 -13.83
C ARG A 21 -0.03 41.92 -13.13
N LYS A 22 -0.39 41.61 -11.89
CA LYS A 22 -1.35 42.42 -11.13
C LYS A 22 -0.76 43.76 -10.71
N LEU A 23 0.48 43.80 -10.25
CA LEU A 23 1.17 45.03 -9.85
C LEU A 23 1.34 46.03 -11.02
N ASN A 24 1.64 45.56 -12.23
CA ASN A 24 1.79 46.47 -13.39
C ASN A 24 0.49 47.21 -13.76
N VAL A 25 -0.67 46.61 -13.50
CA VAL A 25 -1.97 47.23 -13.81
C VAL A 25 -2.29 48.35 -12.82
N GLU A 26 -1.82 48.26 -11.57
CA GLU A 26 -1.99 49.34 -10.58
C GLU A 26 -1.16 50.58 -10.96
N GLN A 27 0.00 50.39 -11.60
CA GLN A 27 0.87 51.49 -12.00
C GLN A 27 0.32 52.29 -13.19
N GLU A 28 -0.42 51.65 -14.10
CA GLU A 28 -1.08 52.29 -15.26
C GLU A 28 -2.30 53.14 -14.85
N LEU A 29 -2.93 52.81 -13.71
CA LEU A 29 -4.04 53.55 -13.13
C LEU A 29 -3.60 54.93 -12.58
N GLU A 30 -2.34 55.03 -12.13
CA GLU A 30 -1.74 56.27 -11.60
C GLU A 30 -1.63 57.36 -12.68
N ASP A 31 -1.29 56.99 -13.92
CA ASP A 31 -1.15 57.91 -15.06
C ASP A 31 -2.51 58.48 -15.53
N MET A 32 -3.60 57.76 -15.28
CA MET A 32 -4.95 58.22 -15.59
C MET A 32 -5.47 59.27 -14.59
N LEU A 33 -4.98 59.23 -13.34
CA LEU A 33 -5.29 60.21 -12.30
C LEU A 33 -4.63 61.58 -12.55
N GLU A 34 -3.60 61.65 -13.40
CA GLU A 34 -2.90 62.90 -13.73
C GLU A 34 -3.74 63.88 -14.59
N LYS A 35 -4.80 63.40 -15.25
CA LYS A 35 -5.71 64.23 -16.08
C LYS A 35 -6.82 64.87 -15.24
N LYS A 36 -6.47 65.99 -14.60
CA LYS A 36 -7.28 66.86 -13.73
C LYS A 36 -8.58 67.39 -14.38
N ASN A 37 -9.73 66.78 -14.09
CA ASN A 37 -11.06 67.38 -14.31
C ASN A 37 -11.96 67.26 -13.06
N PRO A 38 -12.14 68.33 -12.26
CA PRO A 38 -12.50 68.24 -10.84
C PRO A 38 -13.95 67.81 -10.52
N GLU A 39 -14.91 67.92 -11.44
CA GLU A 39 -16.30 67.49 -11.21
C GLU A 39 -16.54 66.00 -11.48
N ILE A 40 -15.73 65.37 -12.34
CA ILE A 40 -15.75 63.91 -12.53
C ILE A 40 -15.19 63.21 -11.30
N PHE A 41 -14.17 63.80 -10.67
CA PHE A 41 -13.50 63.23 -9.50
C PHE A 41 -14.42 63.07 -8.29
N THR A 42 -15.39 63.95 -8.04
CA THR A 42 -16.19 63.84 -6.80
C THR A 42 -17.25 62.73 -6.87
N GLN A 43 -17.93 62.56 -8.01
CA GLN A 43 -18.85 61.44 -8.24
C GLN A 43 -18.11 60.13 -8.52
N ALA A 44 -17.02 60.17 -9.30
CA ALA A 44 -16.18 58.99 -9.53
C ALA A 44 -15.50 58.54 -8.25
N ILE A 45 -14.94 59.42 -7.41
CA ILE A 45 -14.32 59.02 -6.13
C ILE A 45 -15.36 58.39 -5.20
N MET A 46 -16.58 58.92 -5.07
CA MET A 46 -17.58 58.30 -4.17
C MET A 46 -18.05 56.94 -4.69
N ALA A 47 -18.27 56.82 -6.01
CA ALA A 47 -18.62 55.55 -6.64
C ALA A 47 -17.45 54.55 -6.62
N ASP A 48 -16.22 55.00 -6.85
CA ASP A 48 -14.98 54.22 -6.70
C ASP A 48 -14.73 53.85 -5.25
N THR A 49 -15.06 54.69 -4.28
CA THR A 49 -14.83 54.35 -2.87
C THR A 49 -15.77 53.23 -2.43
N GLU A 50 -17.03 53.25 -2.87
CA GLU A 50 -17.99 52.14 -2.67
C GLU A 50 -17.59 50.90 -3.49
N ALA A 51 -17.26 51.05 -4.77
CA ALA A 51 -16.89 49.95 -5.66
C ALA A 51 -15.55 49.31 -5.25
N ALA A 52 -14.56 50.11 -4.87
CA ALA A 52 -13.28 49.66 -4.33
C ALA A 52 -13.45 49.03 -2.95
N LYS A 53 -14.32 49.53 -2.07
CA LYS A 53 -14.65 48.83 -0.81
C LYS A 53 -15.29 47.47 -1.06
N ARG A 54 -16.23 47.37 -1.99
CA ARG A 54 -16.85 46.09 -2.36
C ARG A 54 -15.84 45.16 -3.01
N SER A 55 -15.01 45.66 -3.91
CA SER A 55 -13.94 44.88 -4.54
C SER A 55 -12.89 44.42 -3.53
N LEU A 56 -12.52 45.28 -2.57
CA LEU A 56 -11.59 44.92 -1.51
C LEU A 56 -12.21 43.86 -0.59
N SER A 57 -13.47 44.00 -0.22
CA SER A 57 -14.20 42.99 0.56
C SER A 57 -14.31 41.65 -0.17
N ASP A 58 -14.54 41.66 -1.49
CA ASP A 58 -14.58 40.45 -2.31
C ASP A 58 -13.18 39.83 -2.49
N ILE A 59 -12.13 40.66 -2.61
CA ILE A 59 -10.73 40.24 -2.62
C ILE A 59 -10.35 39.62 -1.27
N GLU A 60 -10.74 40.22 -0.15
CA GLU A 60 -10.51 39.71 1.21
C GLU A 60 -11.24 38.38 1.44
N ALA A 61 -12.49 38.26 0.97
CA ALA A 61 -13.24 37.01 1.02
C ALA A 61 -12.56 35.91 0.21
N ARG A 62 -12.13 36.21 -1.02
CA ARG A 62 -11.37 35.27 -1.85
C ARG A 62 -10.02 34.92 -1.26
N HIS A 63 -9.35 35.87 -0.61
CA HIS A 63 -8.09 35.64 0.07
C HIS A 63 -8.28 34.69 1.27
N ALA A 64 -9.34 34.88 2.06
CA ALA A 64 -9.70 33.98 3.14
C ALA A 64 -10.01 32.56 2.64
N ASP A 65 -10.68 32.44 1.48
CA ASP A 65 -10.93 31.14 0.85
C ASP A 65 -9.65 30.49 0.31
N ILE A 66 -8.72 31.28 -0.25
CA ILE A 66 -7.40 30.80 -0.69
C ILE A 66 -6.58 30.29 0.50
N ILE A 67 -6.55 31.02 1.63
CA ILE A 67 -5.88 30.58 2.85
C ILE A 67 -6.49 29.26 3.35
N ARG A 68 -7.83 29.13 3.29
CA ARG A 68 -8.50 27.90 3.70
C ARG A 68 -8.14 26.73 2.78
N LEU A 69 -8.09 26.96 1.47
CA LEU A 69 -7.67 25.97 0.48
C LEU A 69 -6.20 25.56 0.69
N GLU A 70 -5.30 26.52 0.92
CA GLU A 70 -3.89 26.27 1.20
C GLU A 70 -3.73 25.36 2.42
N LYS A 71 -4.46 25.65 3.50
CA LYS A 71 -4.46 24.83 4.71
C LYS A 71 -4.95 23.40 4.43
N SER A 72 -6.02 23.22 3.64
CA SER A 72 -6.50 21.89 3.25
C SER A 72 -5.53 21.13 2.36
N ILE A 73 -4.80 21.83 1.47
CA ILE A 73 -3.74 21.22 0.65
C ILE A 73 -2.55 20.82 1.53
N GLU A 74 -2.22 21.62 2.55
CA GLU A 74 -1.17 21.32 3.50
C GLU A 74 -1.50 20.06 4.32
N GLU A 75 -2.71 19.98 4.85
CA GLU A 75 -3.22 18.79 5.54
C GLU A 75 -3.21 17.54 4.63
N LEU A 76 -3.57 17.70 3.36
CA LEU A 76 -3.52 16.61 2.38
C LEU A 76 -2.08 16.15 2.09
N ARG A 77 -1.14 17.10 1.94
CA ARG A 77 0.29 16.79 1.75
C ARG A 77 0.82 15.99 2.94
N ASP A 78 0.48 16.41 4.15
CA ASP A 78 0.94 15.77 5.37
C ASP A 78 0.33 14.36 5.51
N LEU A 79 -0.94 14.18 5.12
CA LEU A 79 -1.57 12.86 5.01
C LEU A 79 -0.83 11.96 4.00
N PHE A 80 -0.53 12.46 2.80
CA PHE A 80 0.22 11.68 1.80
C PHE A 80 1.60 11.29 2.30
N MET A 81 2.28 12.18 3.02
CA MET A 81 3.59 11.91 3.60
C MET A 81 3.51 10.84 4.70
N ALA A 82 2.48 10.89 5.54
CA ALA A 82 2.21 9.87 6.55
C ALA A 82 1.85 8.51 5.94
N VAL A 83 1.02 8.48 4.90
CA VAL A 83 0.69 7.25 4.16
C VAL A 83 1.94 6.65 3.52
N SER A 84 2.79 7.48 2.91
CA SER A 84 4.04 7.01 2.30
C SER A 84 4.99 6.41 3.33
N LEU A 85 5.09 7.03 4.52
CA LEU A 85 5.87 6.49 5.64
C LEU A 85 5.29 5.17 6.17
N MET A 86 3.97 5.07 6.31
CA MET A 86 3.31 3.83 6.75
C MET A 86 3.47 2.69 5.74
N VAL A 87 3.42 2.97 4.44
CA VAL A 87 3.65 1.97 3.39
C VAL A 87 5.10 1.47 3.41
N ASP A 88 6.06 2.39 3.58
CA ASP A 88 7.48 2.04 3.69
C ASP A 88 7.74 1.16 4.94
N GLN A 89 7.16 1.53 6.09
CA GLN A 89 7.21 0.70 7.32
C GLN A 89 6.48 -0.64 7.17
N GLN A 90 5.42 -0.71 6.37
CA GLN A 90 4.70 -1.97 6.09
C GLN A 90 5.40 -2.87 5.07
N SER A 91 6.46 -2.41 4.40
CA SER A 91 7.24 -3.24 3.46
C SER A 91 7.82 -4.49 4.14
N GLU A 92 8.11 -4.43 5.45
CA GLU A 92 8.62 -5.58 6.24
C GLU A 92 7.54 -6.63 6.58
N LEU A 93 6.25 -6.28 6.46
CA LEU A 93 5.12 -7.15 6.81
C LEU A 93 4.66 -8.01 5.62
N ILE A 94 4.81 -7.50 4.39
CA ILE A 94 4.50 -8.25 3.15
C ILE A 94 5.45 -9.45 3.01
N ASP A 95 6.73 -9.29 3.33
CA ASP A 95 7.72 -10.36 3.32
C ASP A 95 7.31 -11.54 4.23
N ARG A 96 6.64 -11.27 5.35
CA ARG A 96 6.21 -12.33 6.27
C ARG A 96 5.01 -13.13 5.76
N VAL A 97 4.08 -12.51 5.03
CA VAL A 97 2.95 -13.24 4.43
C VAL A 97 3.45 -14.13 3.30
N GLU A 98 4.27 -13.58 2.40
CA GLU A 98 4.86 -14.37 1.31
C GLU A 98 5.74 -15.51 1.86
N TYR A 99 6.57 -15.24 2.86
CA TYR A 99 7.38 -16.26 3.53
C TYR A 99 6.53 -17.38 4.14
N ASN A 100 5.44 -17.04 4.86
CA ASN A 100 4.57 -18.03 5.47
C ASN A 100 3.78 -18.85 4.44
N VAL A 101 3.33 -18.21 3.35
CA VAL A 101 2.64 -18.90 2.24
C VAL A 101 3.60 -19.85 1.52
N ASN A 102 4.82 -19.42 1.22
CA ASN A 102 5.85 -20.28 0.60
C ASN A 102 6.23 -21.44 1.53
N LYS A 103 6.43 -21.18 2.82
CA LYS A 103 6.67 -22.23 3.83
C LYS A 103 5.53 -23.26 3.89
N ALA A 104 4.28 -22.80 3.85
CA ALA A 104 3.13 -23.68 3.86
C ALA A 104 3.08 -24.54 2.58
N ALA A 105 3.33 -23.94 1.41
CA ALA A 105 3.40 -24.65 0.15
C ALA A 105 4.49 -25.74 0.15
N ASP A 106 5.70 -25.40 0.59
CA ASP A 106 6.81 -26.35 0.73
C ASP A 106 6.49 -27.51 1.68
N CYS A 107 5.84 -27.21 2.81
CA CYS A 107 5.42 -28.22 3.78
C CYS A 107 4.42 -29.21 3.16
N VAL A 108 3.45 -28.72 2.38
CA VAL A 108 2.47 -29.56 1.67
C VAL A 108 3.15 -30.46 0.63
N VAL A 109 4.10 -29.93 -0.14
CA VAL A 109 4.87 -30.71 -1.12
C VAL A 109 5.66 -31.83 -0.43
N GLN A 110 6.37 -31.51 0.65
CA GLN A 110 7.14 -32.49 1.41
C GLN A 110 6.23 -33.54 2.08
N ALA A 111 5.10 -33.11 2.66
CA ALA A 111 4.12 -34.00 3.28
C ALA A 111 3.54 -34.99 2.26
N LYS A 112 3.22 -34.54 1.04
CA LYS A 112 2.75 -35.41 -0.04
C LYS A 112 3.78 -36.49 -0.38
N GLY A 113 5.06 -36.12 -0.49
CA GLY A 113 6.15 -37.07 -0.73
C GLY A 113 6.32 -38.09 0.40
N LYS A 114 6.33 -37.62 1.66
CA LYS A 114 6.42 -38.48 2.85
C LYS A 114 5.23 -39.44 2.94
N LEU A 115 4.02 -38.97 2.67
CA LEU A 115 2.80 -39.79 2.69
C LEU A 115 2.84 -40.87 1.60
N ALA A 116 3.24 -40.53 0.39
CA ALA A 116 3.38 -41.50 -0.71
C ALA A 116 4.37 -42.63 -0.34
N ASN A 117 5.54 -42.25 0.21
CA ASN A 117 6.54 -43.21 0.66
C ASN A 117 6.01 -44.07 1.83
N ALA A 118 5.33 -43.47 2.81
CA ALA A 118 4.75 -44.18 3.94
C ALA A 118 3.68 -45.20 3.50
N VAL A 119 2.82 -44.85 2.54
CA VAL A 119 1.83 -45.78 1.96
C VAL A 119 2.52 -46.95 1.27
N GLN A 120 3.57 -46.68 0.48
CA GLN A 120 4.33 -47.73 -0.21
C GLN A 120 5.03 -48.67 0.79
N GLN A 121 5.64 -48.12 1.84
CA GLN A 121 6.29 -48.89 2.89
C GLN A 121 5.28 -49.72 3.71
N ASN A 122 4.11 -49.16 4.04
CA ASN A 122 3.06 -49.89 4.76
C ASN A 122 2.56 -51.10 3.94
N LYS A 123 2.38 -50.93 2.62
CA LYS A 123 2.01 -52.05 1.72
C LYS A 123 3.08 -53.14 1.70
N LYS A 124 4.37 -52.78 1.61
CA LYS A 124 5.49 -53.74 1.67
C LYS A 124 5.58 -54.41 3.05
N GLY A 125 5.43 -53.64 4.13
CA GLY A 125 5.45 -54.13 5.51
C GLY A 125 4.34 -55.13 5.79
N ARG A 126 3.12 -54.89 5.30
CA ARG A 126 2.00 -55.83 5.42
C ARG A 126 2.29 -57.17 4.75
N ARG A 127 2.88 -57.16 3.55
CA ARG A 127 3.30 -58.41 2.86
C ARG A 127 4.36 -59.16 3.66
N ARG A 128 5.37 -58.46 4.16
CA ARG A 128 6.41 -59.07 5.01
C ARG A 128 5.84 -59.65 6.30
N LYS A 129 4.92 -58.95 6.97
CA LYS A 129 4.22 -59.47 8.16
C LYS A 129 3.46 -60.77 7.87
N ILE A 130 2.74 -60.84 6.75
CA ILE A 130 2.03 -62.06 6.34
C ILE A 130 3.02 -63.21 6.11
N ILE A 131 4.12 -62.96 5.40
CA ILE A 131 5.16 -63.98 5.15
C ILE A 131 5.77 -64.47 6.48
N CYS A 132 6.11 -63.57 7.40
CA CYS A 132 6.61 -63.95 8.73
C CYS A 132 5.60 -64.82 9.50
N ILE A 133 4.31 -64.49 9.46
CA ILE A 133 3.26 -65.28 10.13
C ILE A 133 3.17 -66.68 9.51
N ILE A 134 3.18 -66.80 8.18
CA ILE A 134 3.15 -68.10 7.49
C ILE A 134 4.35 -68.97 7.90
N ILE A 135 5.56 -68.39 7.94
CA ILE A 135 6.77 -69.12 8.34
C ILE A 135 6.64 -69.62 9.79
N LEU A 136 6.17 -68.78 10.71
CA LEU A 136 5.97 -69.18 12.11
C LEU A 136 4.95 -70.32 12.26
N VAL A 137 3.85 -70.27 11.51
CA VAL A 137 2.83 -71.33 11.52
C VAL A 137 3.42 -72.66 11.01
N VAL A 138 4.17 -72.63 9.91
CA VAL A 138 4.81 -73.83 9.35
C VAL A 138 5.80 -74.45 10.34
N LEU A 139 6.63 -73.62 10.99
CA LEU A 139 7.58 -74.10 12.00
C LEU A 139 6.87 -74.72 13.22
N ALA A 140 5.76 -74.12 13.66
CA ALA A 140 4.95 -74.68 14.75
C ALA A 140 4.36 -76.05 14.38
N PHE A 141 3.83 -76.21 13.15
CA PHE A 141 3.34 -77.51 12.68
C PHE A 141 4.45 -78.56 12.61
N LEU A 142 5.63 -78.22 12.08
CA LEU A 142 6.76 -79.14 12.03
C LEU A 142 7.19 -79.57 13.44
N ALA A 143 7.25 -78.64 14.39
CA ALA A 143 7.55 -78.97 15.78
C ALA A 143 6.52 -79.96 16.37
N ILE A 144 5.22 -79.72 16.16
CA ILE A 144 4.16 -80.62 16.63
C ILE A 144 4.32 -82.03 16.03
N ILE A 145 4.60 -82.15 14.73
CA ILE A 145 4.79 -83.44 14.05
C ILE A 145 5.99 -84.18 14.66
N THR A 146 7.13 -83.51 14.86
CA THR A 146 8.32 -84.15 15.45
C THR A 146 8.06 -84.66 16.87
N ILE A 147 7.31 -83.90 17.68
CA ILE A 147 6.94 -84.30 19.04
C ILE A 147 5.97 -85.48 19.01
N ALA A 148 4.95 -85.46 18.14
CA ALA A 148 4.00 -86.56 17.98
C ALA A 148 4.69 -87.88 17.56
N SER A 149 5.62 -87.81 16.61
CA SER A 149 6.42 -88.97 16.20
C SER A 149 7.34 -89.48 17.31
N ALA A 150 7.90 -88.59 18.14
CA ALA A 150 8.80 -88.97 19.24
C ALA A 150 8.06 -89.61 20.42
N ILE A 151 6.79 -89.25 20.65
CA ILE A 151 5.93 -89.83 21.69
C ILE A 151 5.34 -91.19 21.24
N GLY A 152 5.57 -91.61 19.99
CA GLY A 152 5.11 -92.90 19.47
C GLY A 152 3.62 -92.94 19.16
N LEU A 153 3.00 -91.78 18.89
CA LEU A 153 1.57 -91.66 18.59
C LEU A 153 1.32 -91.54 17.07
N THR A 154 1.90 -92.45 16.28
CA THR A 154 1.46 -92.83 14.91
C THR A 154 2.07 -94.19 14.57
#